data_AF-A0A552YZV5-F1
#
_entry.id   AF-A0A552YZV5-F1
#
_cell.length_a   1.000
_cell.length_b   1.000
_cell.length_c   1.000
_cell.angle_alpha   90.00
_cell.angle_beta   90.00
_cell.angle_gamma   90.00
#
_symmetry.space_group_name_H-M   'P 1'
#
loop_
_entity.id
_entity.type
_entity.pdbx_description
1 polymer ?
#
loop_
_entity_poly.entity_id
_entity_poly.type
_entity_poly.pdbx_seq_one_letter_code
_entity_poly.pdbx_strand_id
1 'polypeptide(L)'
;MNKLEITSFEYAVSVVNEIAMKKDATFIPFEIVWDTSLGIAKARTIIYDRYNYPVLNESIRAESIHQKSFDPDAKDNDSFSFIRHEVFNYFKNTGFGRQNLHLLKRPDLLMAKLLELSKVSFPNDIVAPDYATILDFETLDGSMKLPFIHSDSIEIKEPISLISKN
;
A
#
# COMPACT_ATOMS: atom_id res chain seq x y z
N MET A 1 14.43 1.35 -1.47
CA MET A 1 13.65 1.08 -0.24
C MET A 1 13.66 -0.42 0.02
N ASN A 2 13.47 -0.89 1.25
CA ASN A 2 13.32 -2.33 1.50
C ASN A 2 11.89 -2.82 1.18
N LYS A 3 11.69 -4.14 1.00
CA LYS A 3 10.38 -4.72 0.63
C LYS A 3 9.24 -4.32 1.58
N LEU A 4 9.56 -4.23 2.88
CA LEU A 4 8.59 -3.85 3.91
C LEU A 4 8.19 -2.38 3.81
N GLU A 5 9.13 -1.47 3.56
CA GLU A 5 8.84 -0.05 3.34
C GLU A 5 7.97 0.16 2.09
N ILE A 6 8.27 -0.55 1.00
CA ILE A 6 7.50 -0.49 -0.26
C ILE A 6 6.05 -0.92 -0.02
N THR A 7 5.89 -2.08 0.62
CA THR A 7 4.57 -2.65 0.95
C THR A 7 3.82 -1.76 1.95
N SER A 8 4.50 -1.22 2.95
CA SER A 8 3.89 -0.31 3.93
C SER A 8 3.40 0.98 3.27
N PHE A 9 4.18 1.52 2.34
CA PHE A 9 3.79 2.70 1.58
C PHE A 9 2.59 2.44 0.66
N GLU A 10 2.58 1.32 -0.07
CA GLU A 10 1.42 0.95 -0.88
C GLU A 10 0.16 0.83 -0.02
N TYR A 11 0.28 0.19 1.14
CA TYR A 11 -0.85 0.05 2.04
C TYR A 11 -1.31 1.39 2.62
N ALA A 12 -0.38 2.29 2.97
CA ALA A 12 -0.73 3.62 3.46
C ALA A 12 -1.54 4.43 2.44
N VAL A 13 -1.18 4.33 1.15
CA VAL A 13 -1.95 4.93 0.04
C VAL A 13 -3.35 4.30 -0.05
N SER A 14 -3.44 2.97 0.04
CA SER A 14 -4.71 2.23 0.04
C SER A 14 -5.64 2.68 1.18
N VAL A 15 -5.11 2.86 2.39
CA VAL A 15 -5.86 3.34 3.55
C VAL A 15 -6.33 4.79 3.37
N VAL A 16 -5.50 5.67 2.81
CA VAL A 16 -5.95 7.04 2.50
C VAL A 16 -7.07 7.05 1.47
N ASN A 17 -6.96 6.23 0.42
CA ASN A 17 -8.01 6.07 -0.58
C ASN A 17 -9.33 5.62 0.08
N GLU A 18 -9.28 4.63 0.98
CA GLU A 18 -10.44 4.19 1.77
C GLU A 18 -11.06 5.35 2.57
N ILE A 19 -10.25 6.13 3.28
CA ILE A 19 -10.71 7.27 4.08
C ILE A 19 -11.38 8.33 3.19
N ALA A 20 -10.76 8.65 2.05
CA ALA A 20 -11.25 9.64 1.11
C ALA A 20 -12.59 9.19 0.48
N MET A 21 -12.67 7.95 0.00
CA MET A 21 -13.89 7.38 -0.60
C MET A 21 -15.05 7.29 0.40
N LYS A 22 -14.78 6.99 1.68
CA LYS A 22 -15.81 7.00 2.73
C LYS A 22 -16.39 8.38 2.98
N LYS A 23 -15.62 9.44 2.73
CA LYS A 23 -16.06 10.84 2.91
C LYS A 23 -16.74 11.39 1.66
N ASP A 24 -16.25 10.99 0.49
CA ASP A 24 -16.76 11.40 -0.81
C ASP A 24 -16.70 10.21 -1.77
N ALA A 25 -17.87 9.65 -2.10
CA ALA A 25 -17.97 8.52 -3.01
C ALA A 25 -17.55 8.84 -4.46
N THR A 26 -17.42 10.13 -4.81
CA THR A 26 -16.94 10.57 -6.13
C THR A 26 -15.42 10.71 -6.20
N PHE A 27 -14.73 10.54 -5.06
CA PHE A 27 -13.28 10.60 -5.00
C PHE A 27 -12.63 9.53 -5.89
N ILE A 28 -11.68 9.96 -6.72
CA ILE A 28 -10.86 9.09 -7.56
C ILE A 28 -9.63 8.64 -6.76
N PRO A 29 -9.44 7.33 -6.53
CA PRO A 29 -8.28 6.81 -5.80
C PRO A 29 -6.94 7.19 -6.43
N PHE A 30 -5.95 7.41 -5.56
CA PHE A 30 -4.56 7.55 -5.97
C PHE A 30 -3.96 6.19 -6.36
N GLU A 31 -3.17 6.19 -7.42
CA GLU A 31 -2.27 5.12 -7.83
C GLU A 31 -0.82 5.58 -7.66
N ILE A 32 0.07 4.62 -7.42
CA ILE A 32 1.49 4.87 -7.22
C ILE A 32 2.22 4.64 -8.53
N VAL A 33 3.11 5.58 -8.85
CA VAL A 33 4.12 5.42 -9.88
C VAL A 33 5.45 5.18 -9.18
N TRP A 34 6.12 4.10 -9.58
CA TRP A 34 7.39 3.64 -9.03
C TRP A 34 8.54 3.89 -10.01
N ASP A 35 9.71 4.24 -9.48
CA ASP A 35 10.98 4.06 -10.20
C ASP A 35 11.47 2.63 -9.97
N THR A 36 11.69 1.90 -11.05
CA THR A 36 12.13 0.49 -11.00
C THR A 36 13.36 0.26 -11.88
N SER A 37 14.05 -0.86 -11.69
CA SER A 37 15.16 -1.25 -12.56
C SER A 37 14.76 -1.47 -14.04
N LEU A 38 13.47 -1.65 -14.32
CA LEU A 38 12.93 -1.78 -15.69
C LEU A 38 12.32 -0.47 -16.22
N GLY A 39 12.47 0.64 -15.50
CA GLY A 39 11.91 1.95 -15.84
C GLY A 39 10.77 2.37 -14.93
N ILE A 40 10.10 3.45 -15.30
CA ILE A 40 8.99 4.01 -14.52
C ILE A 40 7.73 3.16 -14.76
N ALA A 41 7.14 2.64 -13.68
CA ALA A 41 6.04 1.68 -13.78
C ALA A 41 4.96 1.88 -12.72
N LYS A 42 3.78 1.36 -13.01
CA LYS A 42 2.75 1.03 -12.02
C LYS A 42 2.90 -0.44 -11.68
N ALA A 43 2.69 -0.75 -10.41
CA ALA A 43 2.78 -2.11 -9.90
C ALA A 43 2.08 -2.18 -8.54
N ARG A 44 1.66 -3.39 -8.15
CA ARG A 44 1.13 -3.71 -6.83
C ARG A 44 2.04 -4.69 -6.13
N THR A 45 2.39 -4.42 -4.89
CA THR A 45 3.23 -5.27 -4.04
C THR A 45 2.42 -5.93 -2.93
N ILE A 46 1.11 -5.70 -2.86
CA ILE A 46 0.21 -6.30 -1.86
C ILE A 46 -0.81 -7.20 -2.55
N ILE A 47 -0.96 -8.39 -2.00
CA ILE A 47 -2.06 -9.31 -2.33
C ILE A 47 -3.24 -8.98 -1.42
N TYR A 48 -4.40 -8.75 -2.02
CA TYR A 48 -5.64 -8.47 -1.29
C TYR A 48 -6.60 -9.65 -1.45
N ASP A 49 -7.28 -10.01 -0.38
CA ASP A 49 -8.32 -11.04 -0.40
C ASP A 49 -9.62 -10.53 -1.06
N ARG A 50 -10.64 -11.40 -1.10
CA ARG A 50 -11.96 -11.07 -1.67
C ARG A 50 -12.70 -9.90 -0.98
N TYR A 51 -12.26 -9.50 0.21
CA TYR A 51 -12.81 -8.39 1.00
C TYR A 51 -11.95 -7.14 0.95
N ASN A 52 -10.93 -7.11 0.06
CA ASN A 52 -9.92 -6.05 -0.04
C ASN A 52 -9.09 -5.89 1.24
N TYR A 53 -8.87 -6.97 1.98
CA TYR A 53 -7.93 -6.98 3.10
C TYR A 53 -6.58 -7.52 2.64
N PRO A 54 -5.46 -6.83 2.95
CA PRO A 54 -4.13 -7.33 2.64
C PRO A 54 -3.88 -8.69 3.32
N VAL A 55 -3.28 -9.58 2.56
CA VAL A 55 -2.98 -10.97 2.96
C VAL A 55 -1.59 -11.03 3.59
N LEU A 56 -1.45 -11.40 4.85
CA LEU A 56 -0.15 -11.53 5.50
C LEU A 56 0.65 -12.74 5.01
N ASN A 57 -0.02 -13.86 4.74
CA ASN A 57 0.61 -15.10 4.29
C ASN A 57 -0.35 -15.94 3.45
N GLU A 58 0.19 -16.64 2.47
CA GLU A 58 -0.52 -17.59 1.62
C GLU A 58 0.16 -18.97 1.64
N SER A 59 -0.65 -20.01 1.62
CA SER A 59 -0.16 -21.39 1.50
C SER A 59 -0.99 -22.16 0.49
N ILE A 60 -0.31 -22.93 -0.35
CA ILE A 60 -0.95 -23.84 -1.30
C ILE A 60 -1.26 -25.13 -0.55
N ARG A 61 -2.55 -25.51 -0.52
CA ARG A 61 -3.03 -26.82 -0.03
C ARG A 61 -3.53 -27.64 -1.22
N ALA A 62 -3.81 -28.92 -0.99
CA ALA A 62 -4.16 -29.88 -2.04
C ALA A 62 -5.27 -29.40 -3.01
N GLU A 63 -6.26 -28.64 -2.53
CA GLU A 63 -7.41 -28.21 -3.33
C GLU A 63 -7.71 -26.70 -3.21
N SER A 64 -6.86 -25.93 -2.53
CA SER A 64 -7.17 -24.53 -2.24
C SER A 64 -5.93 -23.72 -1.90
N ILE A 65 -6.01 -22.41 -2.16
CA ILE A 65 -5.10 -21.42 -1.59
C ILE A 65 -5.68 -20.99 -0.24
N HIS A 66 -4.91 -21.14 0.82
CA HIS A 66 -5.29 -20.64 2.14
C HIS A 66 -4.57 -19.34 2.42
N GLN A 67 -5.35 -18.28 2.67
CA GLN A 67 -4.86 -16.93 2.92
C GLN A 67 -5.13 -16.55 4.37
N LYS A 68 -4.13 -15.96 5.04
CA LYS A 68 -4.30 -15.29 6.33
C LYS A 68 -4.25 -13.79 6.09
N SER A 69 -5.40 -13.13 6.13
CA SER A 69 -5.50 -11.66 6.03
C SER A 69 -5.16 -10.99 7.35
N PHE A 70 -4.79 -9.71 7.27
CA PHE A 70 -4.58 -8.86 8.44
C PHE A 70 -5.89 -8.63 9.23
N ASP A 71 -5.78 -8.28 10.51
CA ASP A 71 -6.93 -7.96 11.36
C ASP A 71 -7.03 -6.44 11.59
N PRO A 72 -7.99 -5.74 10.97
CA PRO A 72 -8.09 -4.28 11.05
C PRO A 72 -8.37 -3.73 12.45
N ASP A 73 -8.85 -4.55 13.38
CA ASP A 73 -9.18 -4.14 14.75
C ASP A 73 -7.99 -4.33 15.72
N ALA A 74 -6.95 -5.08 15.32
CA ALA A 74 -5.82 -5.43 16.15
C ALA A 74 -4.58 -4.56 15.85
N LYS A 75 -4.40 -3.47 16.60
CA LYS A 75 -3.40 -2.41 16.30
C LYS A 75 -1.95 -2.89 16.09
N ASP A 76 -1.44 -3.74 16.95
CA ASP A 76 -0.01 -4.08 17.02
C ASP A 76 0.27 -5.55 16.68
N ASN A 77 -0.65 -6.21 15.96
CA ASN A 77 -0.53 -7.63 15.62
C ASN A 77 0.29 -7.88 14.34
N ASP A 78 0.14 -7.00 13.36
CA ASP A 78 0.81 -7.10 12.07
C ASP A 78 1.13 -5.73 11.46
N SER A 79 2.00 -5.73 10.45
CA SER A 79 2.52 -4.50 9.87
C SER A 79 1.42 -3.67 9.21
N PHE A 80 0.42 -4.30 8.61
CA PHE A 80 -0.69 -3.59 7.98
C PHE A 80 -1.57 -2.91 9.04
N SER A 81 -1.93 -3.60 10.11
CA SER A 81 -2.71 -2.98 11.19
C SER A 81 -1.99 -1.79 11.81
N PHE A 82 -0.68 -1.91 12.03
CA PHE A 82 0.13 -0.81 12.53
C PHE A 82 0.07 0.41 11.59
N ILE A 83 0.35 0.21 10.29
CA ILE A 83 0.28 1.28 9.28
C ILE A 83 -1.13 1.88 9.19
N ARG A 84 -2.17 1.03 9.24
CA ARG A 84 -3.57 1.47 9.25
C ARG A 84 -3.80 2.47 10.37
N HIS A 85 -3.42 2.13 11.59
CA HIS A 85 -3.61 3.01 12.74
C HIS A 85 -2.86 4.33 12.59
N GLU A 86 -1.62 4.33 12.14
CA GLU A 86 -0.85 5.56 11.91
C GLU A 86 -1.52 6.49 10.89
N VAL A 87 -1.98 5.93 9.77
CA VAL A 87 -2.70 6.69 8.73
C VAL A 87 -4.05 7.19 9.24
N PHE A 88 -4.84 6.36 9.92
CA PHE A 88 -6.15 6.77 10.47
C PHE A 88 -6.00 7.86 11.54
N ASN A 89 -5.02 7.74 12.43
CA ASN A 89 -4.73 8.75 13.44
C ASN A 89 -4.43 10.11 12.81
N TYR A 90 -3.64 10.12 11.73
CA TYR A 90 -3.26 11.35 11.06
C TYR A 90 -4.40 11.98 10.22
N PHE A 91 -5.14 11.18 9.45
CA PHE A 91 -6.11 11.69 8.47
C PHE A 91 -7.55 11.74 8.97
N LYS A 92 -7.99 10.76 9.76
CA LYS A 92 -9.38 10.67 10.22
C LYS A 92 -9.58 11.34 11.58
N ASN A 93 -8.58 11.26 12.46
CA ASN A 93 -8.59 11.78 13.84
C ASN A 93 -9.87 11.42 14.60
N THR A 94 -9.83 10.39 15.44
CA THR A 94 -11.01 9.81 16.12
C THR A 94 -11.59 10.65 17.28
N GLY A 95 -11.25 11.94 17.37
CA GLY A 95 -11.67 12.87 18.44
C GLY A 95 -11.97 14.29 17.95
N PHE A 96 -11.80 15.30 18.81
CA PHE A 96 -12.08 16.73 18.52
C PHE A 96 -11.03 17.44 17.64
N GLY A 97 -10.08 16.71 17.06
CA GLY A 97 -8.97 17.30 16.32
C GLY A 97 -9.28 17.57 14.84
N ARG A 98 -8.43 18.37 14.19
CA ARG A 98 -8.55 18.69 12.76
C ARG A 98 -8.22 17.46 11.90
N GLN A 99 -9.05 17.19 10.90
CA GLN A 99 -8.78 16.20 9.86
C GLN A 99 -7.80 16.77 8.83
N ASN A 100 -6.72 16.05 8.53
CA ASN A 100 -5.68 16.50 7.58
C ASN A 100 -6.02 16.20 6.10
N LEU A 101 -7.31 16.05 5.76
CA LEU A 101 -7.76 15.71 4.42
C LEU A 101 -7.55 16.82 3.38
N HIS A 102 -7.12 18.01 3.80
CA HIS A 102 -6.69 19.05 2.88
C HIS A 102 -5.48 18.63 2.03
N LEU A 103 -4.66 17.68 2.52
CA LEU A 103 -3.54 17.10 1.77
C LEU A 103 -3.98 16.29 0.54
N LEU A 104 -5.23 15.82 0.47
CA LEU A 104 -5.75 15.13 -0.71
C LEU A 104 -5.72 16.04 -1.97
N LYS A 105 -5.64 17.36 -1.80
CA LYS A 105 -5.51 18.33 -2.90
C LYS A 105 -4.06 18.58 -3.32
N ARG A 106 -3.09 17.98 -2.63
CA ARG A 106 -1.64 18.17 -2.82
C ARG A 106 -0.94 16.81 -2.83
N PRO A 107 -1.02 16.06 -3.95
CA PRO A 107 -0.46 14.71 -4.06
C PRO A 107 1.04 14.64 -3.72
N ASP A 108 1.78 15.72 -4.00
CA ASP A 108 3.19 15.87 -3.65
C ASP A 108 3.43 15.84 -2.13
N LEU A 109 2.66 16.63 -1.37
CA LEU A 109 2.74 16.68 0.09
C LEU A 109 2.14 15.42 0.73
N LEU A 110 1.09 14.88 0.13
CA LEU A 110 0.48 13.62 0.55
C LEU A 110 1.49 12.47 0.47
N MET A 111 2.20 12.34 -0.66
CA MET A 111 3.22 11.31 -0.87
C MET A 111 4.32 11.41 0.20
N ALA A 112 4.85 12.61 0.43
CA ALA A 112 5.87 12.85 1.45
C ALA A 112 5.39 12.42 2.85
N LYS A 113 4.13 12.76 3.20
CA LYS A 113 3.58 12.38 4.50
C LYS A 113 3.33 10.87 4.62
N LEU A 114 2.85 10.22 3.56
CA LEU A 114 2.64 8.77 3.57
C LEU A 114 3.96 8.01 3.67
N LEU A 115 5.02 8.49 3.00
CA LEU A 115 6.37 7.96 3.16
C LEU A 115 6.85 8.05 4.62
N GLU A 116 6.60 9.18 5.29
CA GLU A 116 6.93 9.35 6.72
C GLU A 116 6.18 8.32 7.59
N LEU A 117 4.87 8.18 7.38
CA LEU A 117 4.02 7.24 8.14
C LEU A 117 4.34 5.77 7.83
N SER A 118 4.99 5.48 6.70
CA SER A 118 5.35 4.12 6.27
C SER A 118 6.74 3.67 6.73
N LYS A 119 7.58 4.60 7.17
CA LYS A 119 8.96 4.34 7.65
C LYS A 119 9.03 4.03 9.15
N VAL A 120 7.89 3.90 9.83
CA VAL A 120 7.87 3.73 11.28
C VAL A 120 8.54 2.40 11.64
N SER A 121 9.44 2.42 12.63
CA SER A 121 10.08 1.19 13.10
C SER A 121 9.02 0.29 13.73
N PHE A 122 8.69 -0.81 13.08
CA PHE A 122 7.82 -1.81 13.67
C PHE A 122 8.47 -2.37 14.95
N PRO A 123 7.69 -2.62 16.02
CA PRO A 123 8.11 -3.49 17.10
C PRO A 123 8.72 -4.80 16.55
N ASN A 124 9.76 -5.32 17.20
CA ASN A 124 10.54 -6.48 16.72
C ASN A 124 9.71 -7.75 16.43
N ASP A 125 8.49 -7.85 16.98
CA ASP A 125 7.65 -9.04 16.91
C ASP A 125 6.48 -8.92 15.91
N ILE A 126 6.42 -7.84 15.11
CA ILE A 126 5.33 -7.65 14.14
C ILE A 126 5.47 -8.61 12.96
N VAL A 127 4.36 -9.28 12.64
CA VAL A 127 4.23 -10.09 11.42
C VAL A 127 4.17 -9.18 10.21
N ALA A 128 5.10 -9.36 9.27
CA ALA A 128 5.14 -8.70 7.98
C ALA A 128 4.90 -9.71 6.85
N PRO A 129 4.29 -9.30 5.72
CA PRO A 129 4.18 -10.15 4.55
C PRO A 129 5.55 -10.34 3.88
N ASP A 130 5.77 -11.53 3.33
CA ASP A 130 6.94 -11.85 2.50
C ASP A 130 6.49 -12.35 1.13
N TYR A 131 5.98 -11.43 0.32
CA TYR A 131 5.51 -11.78 -1.03
C TYR A 131 6.70 -11.97 -1.97
N ALA A 132 6.71 -13.10 -2.68
CA ALA A 132 7.66 -13.37 -3.76
C ALA A 132 7.23 -12.73 -5.09
N THR A 133 6.19 -11.90 -5.12
CA THR A 133 5.54 -11.47 -6.37
C THR A 133 5.14 -10.00 -6.33
N ILE A 134 5.38 -9.30 -7.44
CA ILE A 134 4.85 -7.99 -7.79
C ILE A 134 3.76 -8.23 -8.84
N LEU A 135 2.57 -7.70 -8.61
CA LEU A 135 1.39 -7.88 -9.46
C LEU A 135 1.15 -6.68 -10.37
N ASP A 136 0.42 -6.92 -11.46
CA ASP A 136 -0.12 -5.89 -12.36
C ASP A 136 0.96 -4.87 -12.83
N PHE A 137 2.14 -5.38 -13.20
CA PHE A 137 3.27 -4.54 -13.60
C PHE A 137 3.06 -3.97 -15.00
N GLU A 138 3.09 -2.64 -15.11
CA GLU A 138 2.94 -1.93 -16.38
C GLU A 138 3.86 -0.71 -16.41
N THR A 139 4.79 -0.67 -17.36
CA THR A 139 5.64 0.52 -17.57
C THR A 139 4.81 1.68 -18.11
N LEU A 140 5.13 2.91 -17.72
CA LEU A 140 4.39 4.08 -18.17
C LEU A 140 4.53 4.36 -19.67
N ASP A 141 5.60 3.90 -20.30
CA ASP A 141 5.82 3.98 -21.75
C ASP A 141 5.06 2.88 -22.53
N GLY A 142 4.40 1.95 -21.83
CA GLY A 142 3.65 0.84 -22.43
C GLY A 142 4.52 -0.26 -23.05
N SER A 143 5.84 -0.22 -22.89
CA SER A 143 6.76 -1.21 -23.45
C SER A 143 6.60 -2.60 -22.81
N MET A 144 6.14 -2.66 -21.55
CA MET A 144 5.97 -3.91 -20.82
C MET A 144 4.69 -3.89 -19.99
N LYS A 145 3.92 -4.98 -20.12
CA LYS A 145 2.72 -5.24 -19.31
C LYS A 145 2.69 -6.71 -18.94
N LEU A 146 2.87 -7.01 -17.66
CA LEU A 146 2.94 -8.37 -17.13
C LEU A 146 1.95 -8.53 -15.99
N PRO A 147 1.20 -9.65 -15.92
CA PRO A 147 0.26 -9.88 -14.82
C PRO A 147 0.98 -10.04 -13.47
N PHE A 148 2.20 -10.56 -13.49
CA PHE A 148 3.04 -10.65 -12.31
C PHE A 148 4.53 -10.74 -12.69
N ILE A 149 5.39 -10.41 -11.73
CA ILE A 149 6.84 -10.55 -11.81
C ILE A 149 7.35 -11.06 -10.46
N HIS A 150 8.35 -11.95 -10.47
CA HIS A 150 8.99 -12.39 -9.23
C HIS A 150 9.69 -11.20 -8.56
N SER A 151 9.52 -11.03 -7.24
CA SER A 151 10.00 -9.84 -6.51
C SER A 151 11.50 -9.64 -6.62
N ASP A 152 12.25 -10.73 -6.80
CA ASP A 152 13.71 -10.69 -6.87
C ASP A 152 14.23 -10.43 -8.30
N SER A 153 13.34 -10.37 -9.29
CA SER A 153 13.70 -10.08 -10.69
C SER A 153 13.74 -8.57 -10.98
N ILE A 154 13.19 -7.73 -10.10
CA ILE A 154 13.11 -6.27 -10.29
C ILE A 154 13.39 -5.57 -8.97
N GLU A 155 14.12 -4.47 -9.04
CA GLU A 155 14.28 -3.57 -7.92
C GLU A 155 13.25 -2.43 -8.03
N ILE A 156 12.44 -2.23 -6.99
CA ILE A 156 11.63 -1.01 -6.80
C ILE A 156 12.45 -0.07 -5.91
N LYS A 157 12.85 1.07 -6.47
CA LYS A 157 13.76 2.01 -5.78
C LYS A 157 12.99 2.90 -4.82
N GLU A 158 12.00 3.63 -5.35
CA GLU A 158 11.18 4.59 -4.61
C GLU A 158 9.87 4.93 -5.37
N PRO A 159 8.83 5.42 -4.68
CA PRO A 159 7.69 6.03 -5.35
C PRO A 159 8.09 7.42 -5.87
N ILE A 160 7.73 7.70 -7.12
CA ILE A 160 8.04 8.99 -7.76
C ILE A 160 6.81 9.88 -7.92
N SER A 161 5.60 9.31 -7.88
CA SER A 161 4.37 10.09 -8.01
C SER A 161 3.17 9.37 -7.42
N LEU A 162 2.20 10.18 -6.95
CA LEU A 162 0.82 9.76 -6.74
C LEU A 162 -0.04 10.40 -7.82
N ILE A 163 -0.67 9.56 -8.65
CA ILE A 163 -1.56 10.01 -9.71
C ILE A 163 -2.99 9.65 -9.37
N SER A 164 -3.96 10.51 -9.67
CA SER A 164 -5.37 10.13 -9.69
C SER A 164 -5.79 9.93 -11.14
N LYS A 165 -6.38 8.79 -11.48
CA LYS A 165 -6.89 8.53 -12.84
C LYS A 165 -8.07 9.47 -13.15
N ASN A 166 -7.82 10.56 -13.87
CA ASN A 166 -8.86 11.32 -14.55
C ASN A 166 -9.18 10.67 -15.90
#